data_AF-A0A3D1HB26-F1
#
_entry.id   AF-A0A3D1HB26-F1
#
_cell.length_a   1.000
_cell.length_b   1.000
_cell.length_c   1.000
_cell.angle_alpha   90.00
_cell.angle_beta   90.00
_cell.angle_gamma   90.00
#
_symmetry.space_group_name_H-M   'P 1'
#
loop_
_entity.id
_entity.type
_entity.pdbx_description
1 polymer ?
#
loop_
_entity_poly.entity_id
_entity_poly.type
_entity_poly.pdbx_seq_one_letter_code
_entity_poly.pdbx_strand_id
1 'polypeptide(L)' 'GKAIGLCGLDGNMIEAEMLNPELGYVGEITAIHPEIINTALDNGYIPVISTIGRGSDGTVYNINAD' A
#
# COMPACT_ATOMS: atom_id res chain seq x y z
N GLY A 1 -10.18 15.63 12.75
CA GLY A 1 -10.94 14.36 12.74
C GLY A 1 -10.12 13.27 13.39
N LYS A 2 -10.63 12.03 13.42
CA LYS A 2 -9.90 10.88 13.96
C LYS A 2 -9.00 10.29 12.87
N ALA A 3 -7.69 10.45 12.96
CA ALA A 3 -6.76 9.89 11.97
C ALA A 3 -6.43 8.43 12.30
N ILE A 4 -6.18 7.60 11.29
CA ILE A 4 -5.61 6.25 11.42
C ILE A 4 -4.48 6.08 10.40
N GLY A 5 -3.33 5.59 10.85
CA GLY A 5 -2.19 5.28 9.99
C GLY A 5 -2.35 3.88 9.41
N LEU A 6 -2.19 3.76 8.09
CA LEU A 6 -2.17 2.51 7.34
C LEU A 6 -0.95 2.49 6.43
N CYS A 7 -0.54 1.31 6.01
CA CYS A 7 0.43 1.09 4.94
C CYS A 7 -0.16 0.14 3.90
N GLY A 8 0.40 0.08 2.70
CA GLY A 8 -0.11 -0.82 1.67
C GLY A 8 0.00 -2.31 1.99
N LEU A 9 0.67 -2.71 3.08
CA LEU A 9 0.67 -4.09 3.57
C LEU A 9 -0.60 -4.43 4.38
N ASP A 10 -1.25 -3.42 4.97
CA ASP A 10 -2.43 -3.61 5.81
C ASP A 10 -3.60 -4.12 4.96
N GLY A 11 -4.13 -5.30 5.30
CA GLY A 11 -5.20 -5.93 4.52
C GLY A 11 -4.78 -6.32 3.11
N ASN A 12 -3.48 -6.43 2.82
CA ASN A 12 -2.95 -6.62 1.46
C ASN A 12 -3.39 -5.50 0.50
N MET A 13 -3.46 -4.25 0.97
CA MET A 13 -4.00 -3.12 0.22
C MET A 13 -3.28 -2.83 -1.10
N ILE A 14 -1.96 -2.95 -1.16
CA ILE A 14 -1.15 -2.65 -2.35
C ILE A 14 -0.33 -3.89 -2.70
N GLU A 15 -0.64 -4.47 -3.86
CA GLU A 15 0.23 -5.46 -4.50
C GLU A 15 1.15 -4.76 -5.49
N ALA A 16 2.41 -5.19 -5.52
CA ALA A 16 3.41 -4.60 -6.38
C ALA A 16 4.38 -5.65 -6.91
N GLU A 17 5.00 -5.34 -8.05
CA GLU A 17 6.12 -6.10 -8.57
C GLU A 17 7.35 -5.21 -8.74
N MET A 18 8.54 -5.81 -8.79
CA MET A 18 9.78 -5.05 -8.95
C MET A 18 9.77 -4.27 -10.27
N LEU A 19 9.83 -2.93 -10.19
CA LEU A 19 9.79 -2.05 -11.35
C LEU A 19 11.06 -2.19 -12.19
N ASN A 20 12.23 -2.21 -11.54
CA ASN A 20 13.52 -2.36 -12.19
C ASN A 20 14.56 -2.94 -11.21
N PRO A 21 15.28 -4.02 -11.56
CA PRO A 21 16.36 -4.57 -10.73
C PRO A 21 17.43 -3.56 -10.30
N GLU A 22 17.72 -2.55 -11.13
CA GLU A 22 18.72 -1.52 -10.83
C GLU A 22 18.25 -0.55 -9.74
N LEU A 23 16.94 -0.41 -9.53
CA LEU A 23 16.34 0.41 -8.48
C LEU A 23 16.21 -0.34 -7.14
N GLY A 24 16.53 -1.64 -7.11
CA GLY A 24 16.41 -2.47 -5.92
C GLY A 24 14.95 -2.68 -5.52
N TYR A 25 14.59 -2.34 -4.28
CA TYR A 25 13.25 -2.55 -3.71
C TYR A 25 12.26 -1.46 -4.12
N VAL A 26 12.25 -1.06 -5.39
CA VAL A 26 11.25 -0.14 -5.95
C VAL A 26 10.27 -0.94 -6.78
N GLY A 27 8.98 -0.75 -6.51
CA GLY A 27 7.92 -1.51 -7.16
C GLY A 27 6.96 -0.65 -7.96
N GLU A 28 6.28 -1.30 -8.88
CA GLU A 28 5.11 -0.79 -9.60
C GLU A 28 3.86 -1.51 -9.09
N ILE A 29 2.76 -0.75 -8.92
CA ILE A 29 1.50 -1.28 -8.39
C ILE A 29 0.89 -2.21 -9.44
N THR A 30 0.56 -3.45 -9.04
CA THR A 30 -0.14 -4.42 -9.88
C THR A 30 -1.62 -4.54 -9.51
N ALA A 31 -1.98 -4.35 -8.24
CA ALA A 31 -3.36 -4.34 -7.76
C ALA A 31 -3.55 -3.49 -6.50
N ILE A 32 -4.79 -3.03 -6.28
CA ILE A 32 -5.22 -2.28 -5.09
C ILE A 32 -6.47 -2.93 -4.49
N HIS A 33 -6.43 -3.17 -3.18
CA HIS A 33 -7.50 -3.74 -2.35
C HIS A 33 -7.94 -2.70 -1.30
N PRO A 34 -8.96 -1.86 -1.59
CA PRO A 34 -9.31 -0.69 -0.79
C PRO A 34 -10.21 -0.98 0.42
N GLU A 35 -10.51 -2.25 0.72
CA GLU A 35 -11.48 -2.67 1.74
C GLU A 35 -11.19 -2.07 3.12
N ILE A 36 -9.91 -2.01 3.50
CA ILE A 36 -9.48 -1.45 4.78
C ILE A 36 -9.64 0.08 4.82
N ILE A 37 -9.49 0.76 3.68
CA ILE A 37 -9.71 2.21 3.54
C ILE A 37 -11.21 2.49 3.70
N ASN A 38 -12.04 1.75 2.99
CA ASN A 38 -13.51 1.89 3.06
C ASN A 38 -14.00 1.64 4.48
N THR A 39 -13.49 0.59 5.14
CA THR A 39 -13.82 0.29 6.54
C THR A 39 -13.44 1.45 7.46
N ALA A 40 -12.26 2.05 7.30
CA ALA A 40 -11.85 3.20 8.11
C ALA A 40 -12.76 4.42 7.89
N LEU A 41 -13.09 4.72 6.63
CA LEU A 41 -13.99 5.82 6.26
C LEU A 41 -15.40 5.62 6.83
N ASP A 42 -15.97 4.43 6.71
CA ASP A 42 -17.30 4.07 7.23
C ASP A 42 -17.38 4.22 8.76
N ASN A 43 -16.26 4.05 9.45
CA ASN A 43 -16.13 4.24 10.90
C ASN A 43 -15.77 5.69 11.30
N GLY A 44 -15.74 6.62 10.35
CA GLY A 44 -15.48 8.05 10.60
C GLY A 44 -14.01 8.39 10.85
N TYR A 45 -13.09 7.55 10.39
CA TYR A 45 -11.66 7.83 10.41
C TYR A 45 -11.19 8.54 9.13
N ILE A 46 -10.09 9.27 9.24
CA ILE A 46 -9.31 9.81 8.13
C ILE A 46 -8.09 8.90 7.95
N PRO A 47 -8.06 8.03 6.93
CA PRO A 47 -6.91 7.16 6.68
C PRO A 47 -5.72 7.98 6.16
N VAL A 48 -4.54 7.70 6.70
CA VAL A 48 -3.24 8.24 6.26
C VAL A 48 -2.38 7.06 5.85
N ILE A 49 -2.08 6.95 4.56
CA ILE A 49 -1.49 5.75 3.95
C ILE A 49 -0.03 5.98 3.57
N SER A 50 0.88 5.08 3.95
CA SER A 50 2.26 5.05 3.46
C SER A 50 2.41 4.18 2.20
N THR A 51 3.27 4.60 1.27
CA THR A 51 3.42 4.03 -0.08
C THR A 51 4.39 2.87 -0.14
N ILE A 52 4.04 1.78 0.54
CA ILE A 52 4.73 0.49 0.42
C ILE A 52 3.77 -0.57 -0.10
N GLY A 53 4.25 -1.48 -0.95
CA GLY A 53 3.47 -2.56 -1.54
C GLY A 53 4.10 -3.93 -1.29
N ARG A 54 3.31 -4.99 -1.48
CA ARG A 54 3.73 -6.37 -1.30
C ARG A 54 3.85 -7.11 -2.63
N GLY A 55 4.98 -7.78 -2.84
CA GLY A 55 5.22 -8.75 -3.90
C GLY A 55 4.49 -10.06 -3.71
N SER A 56 4.24 -10.76 -4.82
CA SER A 56 3.67 -12.11 -4.82
C SER A 56 4.54 -13.12 -4.06
N ASP A 57 5.85 -12.85 -3.96
CA ASP A 57 6.86 -13.58 -3.19
C ASP A 57 6.95 -13.14 -1.71
N GLY A 58 6.19 -12.12 -1.31
CA GLY A 58 6.24 -11.51 0.01
C GLY A 58 7.30 -10.41 0.17
N THR A 59 8.03 -10.07 -0.89
CA THR A 59 8.97 -8.93 -0.88
C THR A 59 8.22 -7.62 -0.67
N VAL A 60 8.80 -6.69 0.08
CA VAL A 60 8.23 -5.35 0.28
C VAL A 60 8.90 -4.37 -0.67
N TYR A 61 8.09 -3.61 -1.39
CA TYR A 61 8.55 -2.61 -2.34
C TYR A 61 8.15 -1.20 -1.91
N ASN A 62 9.06 -0.26 -2.09
CA ASN A 62 8.74 1.16 -2.03
C ASN A 62 8.03 1.58 -3.33
N ILE A 63 6.92 2.28 -3.19
CA ILE A 63 6.11 2.77 -4.31
C ILE A 63 6.19 4.29 -4.32
N ASN A 64 6.34 4.87 -5.51
CA ASN A 64 6.29 6.32 -5.65
C ASN A 64 4.89 6.84 -5.29
N ALA A 65 4.85 7.96 -4.56
CA ALA A 65 3.63 8.54 -4.03
C ALA A 65 3.04 9.67 -4.91
N ASP A 66 3.71 9.98 -6.02
CA ASP A 66 3.38 11.07 -6.95
C ASP A 66 2.17 10.78 -7.85
#